data_AF-A0A846AMC6-F1
#
_entry.id   AF-A0A846AMC6-F1
#
_cell.length_a   1.000
_cell.length_b   1.000
_cell.length_c   1.000
_cell.angle_alpha   90.00
_cell.angle_beta   90.00
_cell.angle_gamma   90.00
#
_symmetry.space_group_name_H-M   'P 1'
#
loop_
_entity.id
_entity.type
_entity.pdbx_description
1 polymer ?
#
loop_
_entity_poly.entity_id
_entity_poly.type
_entity_poly.pdbx_seq_one_letter_code
_entity_poly.pdbx_strand_id
1 'polypeptide(L)'
;MISATAGALLAVSLSSTPLMQQKLSPEEAAVFSQQDLAKSNMRLPELTRPVNILLLGIKVLTSDLEEYPHYSNDVGYHALVNSFKGLSDTMLLVRFDPKNQKLTLLSIPRDTRTYVEDRGLTKINAANYYGGPAKSAKAVSELLGGVGIDRYIRVNVQGVEKLIDALGGVTVNVPKDMKYQDDSQHLYINLKAGNQHLDGDQVLQFLRFRYDNLGDIGRVQRQQLLMRAFMEQSVNVKTLSRLPKILSVIQSHIDTNLSVEELVALMNFAAKTDRSNVQMLMVPGEFSNPRQYNASYWLPDLITLDTMIAKHFDFGYDREQLENSESSYVRVAIQDSTDDWESVDELVNSLNDAGYWNVKVAKPWNSPLEVTRIIAQKGDMQAAQEVQKSLGFGEVFVESTGYLRSDVTIQLGKDWLSIQDESKNSRDW
;
A
#
# COMPACT_ATOMS: atom_id res chain seq x y z
N MET A 1 3.66 39.38 2.63
CA MET A 1 2.98 38.25 3.31
C MET A 1 3.62 36.88 3.03
N ILE A 2 4.45 36.70 1.99
CA ILE A 2 5.10 35.40 1.68
C ILE A 2 6.27 35.06 2.64
N SER A 3 6.99 36.05 3.16
CA SER A 3 8.17 35.81 4.02
C SER A 3 7.83 35.37 5.45
N ALA A 4 6.73 35.86 6.03
CA ALA A 4 6.32 35.52 7.39
C ALA A 4 5.79 34.09 7.50
N THR A 5 5.01 33.63 6.51
CA THR A 5 4.54 32.24 6.42
C THR A 5 5.67 31.26 6.13
N ALA A 6 6.62 31.63 5.25
CA ALA A 6 7.80 30.80 5.00
C ALA A 6 8.68 30.64 6.26
N GLY A 7 8.91 31.72 7.01
CA GLY A 7 9.70 31.70 8.25
C GLY A 7 9.05 30.89 9.38
N ALA A 8 7.73 30.99 9.54
CA ALA A 8 7.00 30.21 10.54
C ALA A 8 6.97 28.71 10.20
N LEU A 9 6.81 28.34 8.92
CA LEU A 9 6.89 26.94 8.48
C LEU A 9 8.28 26.35 8.69
N LEU A 10 9.33 27.12 8.43
CA LEU A 10 10.73 26.72 8.69
C LEU A 10 10.96 26.49 10.19
N ALA A 11 10.51 27.39 11.05
CA ALA A 11 10.67 27.25 12.50
C ALA A 11 9.94 26.03 13.08
N VAL A 12 8.74 25.72 12.58
CA VAL A 12 7.97 24.52 13.00
C VAL A 12 8.61 23.24 12.44
N SER A 13 9.17 23.28 11.22
CA SER A 13 9.85 22.14 10.59
C SER A 13 11.19 21.76 11.25
N LEU A 14 11.73 22.60 12.13
CA LEU A 14 12.97 22.36 12.86
C LEU A 14 12.75 21.69 14.23
N SER A 15 11.50 21.37 14.59
CA SER A 15 11.24 20.63 15.83
C SER A 15 11.65 19.16 15.66
N SER A 16 12.66 18.75 16.42
CA SER A 16 13.10 17.36 16.57
C SER A 16 12.25 16.57 17.58
N THR A 17 11.26 17.21 18.23
CA THR A 17 10.40 16.53 19.21
C THR A 17 9.44 15.59 18.47
N PRO A 18 9.37 14.29 18.83
CA PRO A 18 8.44 13.35 18.23
C PRO A 18 6.97 13.74 18.48
N LEU A 19 6.10 13.48 17.50
CA LEU A 19 4.66 13.73 17.59
C LEU A 19 3.89 12.58 18.26
N MET A 20 4.49 11.93 19.26
CA MET A 20 3.92 10.75 19.92
C MET A 20 2.68 11.11 20.73
N GLN A 21 1.59 10.35 20.56
CA GLN A 21 0.44 10.41 21.46
C GLN A 21 0.58 9.43 22.62
N GLN A 22 1.25 8.31 22.39
CA GLN A 22 1.57 7.33 23.43
C GLN A 22 3.08 7.29 23.68
N LYS A 23 3.49 7.55 24.93
CA LYS A 23 4.90 7.40 25.33
C LYS A 23 5.28 5.93 25.31
N LEU A 24 6.39 5.63 24.66
CA LEU A 24 7.02 4.32 24.71
C LEU A 24 7.85 4.15 25.98
N SER A 25 7.89 2.93 26.52
CA SER A 25 8.90 2.53 27.49
C SER A 25 10.29 2.53 26.83
N PRO A 26 11.40 2.55 27.61
CA PRO A 26 12.74 2.43 27.05
C PRO A 26 12.95 1.17 26.20
N GLU A 27 12.35 0.05 26.61
CA GLU A 27 12.41 -1.23 25.89
C GLU A 27 11.63 -1.18 24.58
N GLU A 28 10.45 -0.55 24.59
CA GLU A 28 9.63 -0.35 23.39
C GLU A 28 10.29 0.61 22.41
N ALA A 29 10.93 1.68 22.91
CA ALA A 29 11.67 2.63 22.09
C ALA A 29 12.90 1.97 21.43
N ALA A 30 13.58 1.05 22.12
CA ALA A 30 14.76 0.35 21.62
C ALA A 30 14.48 -0.59 20.43
N VAL A 31 13.20 -0.94 20.19
CA VAL A 31 12.79 -1.67 18.97
C VAL A 31 13.05 -0.85 17.71
N PHE A 32 13.00 0.48 17.82
CA PHE A 32 13.16 1.39 16.70
C PHE A 32 14.59 1.92 16.62
N SER A 33 15.10 2.11 15.40
CA SER A 33 16.41 2.73 15.18
C SER A 33 16.47 4.13 15.81
N GLN A 34 17.50 4.41 16.60
CA GLN A 34 17.72 5.74 17.19
C GLN A 34 18.57 6.66 16.31
N GLN A 35 18.96 6.21 15.11
CA GLN A 35 19.75 7.01 14.19
C GLN A 35 18.87 8.06 13.51
N ASP A 36 19.35 9.30 13.45
CA ASP A 36 18.72 10.39 12.71
C ASP A 36 18.50 9.97 11.24
N LEU A 37 17.31 10.28 10.73
CA LEU A 37 16.91 9.95 9.36
C LEU A 37 16.85 11.17 8.43
N ALA A 38 16.76 12.37 9.00
CA ALA A 38 16.68 13.63 8.26
C ALA A 38 17.76 14.60 8.72
N LYS A 39 18.13 15.51 7.83
CA LYS A 39 18.98 16.65 8.17
C LYS A 39 18.39 17.94 7.63
N SER A 40 18.24 18.91 8.51
CA SER A 40 17.88 20.28 8.14
C SER A 40 19.05 21.00 7.49
N ASN A 41 18.77 21.57 6.32
CA ASN A 41 19.67 22.49 5.61
C ASN A 41 19.02 23.89 5.62
N MET A 42 19.63 24.93 5.01
CA MET A 42 18.96 26.23 4.77
C MET A 42 17.77 26.16 3.78
N ARG A 43 17.27 24.94 3.51
CA ARG A 43 16.17 24.55 2.61
C ARG A 43 15.22 23.59 3.36
N LEU A 44 14.27 22.97 2.66
CA LEU A 44 13.45 21.88 3.23
C LEU A 44 14.34 20.70 3.71
N PRO A 45 14.00 20.04 4.82
CA PRO A 45 14.66 18.81 5.28
C PRO A 45 14.72 17.72 4.22
N GLU A 46 15.80 16.93 4.24
CA GLU A 46 16.03 15.82 3.31
C GLU A 46 16.50 14.57 4.05
N LEU A 47 16.14 13.39 3.50
CA LEU A 47 16.56 12.10 4.04
C LEU A 47 18.05 11.87 3.78
N THR A 48 18.77 11.36 4.79
CA THR A 48 20.22 11.14 4.71
C THR A 48 20.61 9.70 4.42
N ARG A 49 19.68 8.76 4.59
CA ARG A 49 19.89 7.31 4.44
C ARG A 49 18.58 6.60 4.08
N PRO A 50 18.63 5.35 3.59
CA PRO A 50 17.45 4.52 3.49
C PRO A 50 16.78 4.30 4.85
N VAL A 51 15.45 4.42 4.89
CA VAL A 51 14.65 4.28 6.12
C VAL A 51 13.39 3.45 5.87
N ASN A 52 13.03 2.63 6.86
CA ASN A 52 11.84 1.78 6.88
C ASN A 52 10.84 2.31 7.91
N ILE A 53 9.65 2.71 7.45
CA ILE A 53 8.58 3.27 8.27
C ILE A 53 7.41 2.27 8.32
N LEU A 54 7.05 1.81 9.51
CA LEU A 54 5.90 0.93 9.70
C LEU A 54 4.61 1.73 9.87
N LEU A 55 3.70 1.66 8.89
CA LEU A 55 2.37 2.26 8.96
C LEU A 55 1.33 1.22 9.38
N LEU A 56 0.59 1.55 10.43
CA LEU A 56 -0.48 0.74 11.01
C LEU A 56 -1.82 1.50 10.94
N GLY A 57 -2.80 0.92 10.26
CA GLY A 57 -4.18 1.39 10.29
C GLY A 57 -4.97 0.62 11.35
N ILE A 58 -5.38 1.30 12.42
CA ILE A 58 -6.03 0.69 13.57
C ILE A 58 -7.55 0.85 13.48
N LYS A 59 -8.27 -0.25 13.63
CA LYS A 59 -9.72 -0.23 13.83
C LYS A 59 -9.99 -0.47 15.31
N VAL A 60 -10.72 0.46 15.92
CA VAL A 60 -11.24 0.31 17.28
C VAL A 60 -12.72 0.66 17.28
N LEU A 61 -13.53 -0.25 17.78
CA LEU A 61 -14.96 -0.06 18.03
C LEU A 61 -15.20 0.18 19.52
N THR A 62 -16.34 0.77 19.88
CA THR A 62 -16.75 0.91 21.28
C THR A 62 -16.81 -0.43 22.02
N SER A 63 -17.12 -1.52 21.32
CA SER A 63 -17.10 -2.89 21.85
C SER A 63 -15.72 -3.44 22.15
N ASP A 64 -14.68 -2.89 21.54
CA ASP A 64 -13.30 -3.39 21.66
C ASP A 64 -12.62 -2.82 22.92
N LEU A 65 -13.25 -1.86 23.58
CA LEU A 65 -12.74 -1.22 24.79
C LEU A 65 -13.26 -1.93 26.05
N GLU A 66 -12.34 -2.21 26.97
CA GLU A 66 -12.64 -2.83 28.27
C GLU A 66 -13.54 -1.93 29.15
N GLU A 67 -13.40 -0.61 29.02
CA GLU A 67 -14.29 0.39 29.61
C GLU A 67 -15.03 1.11 28.49
N TYR A 68 -16.36 1.04 28.51
CA TYR A 68 -17.20 1.78 27.56
C TYR A 68 -16.97 3.28 27.81
N PRO A 69 -16.48 4.05 26.84
CA PRO A 69 -16.25 5.47 27.07
C PRO A 69 -17.60 6.12 27.38
N HIS A 70 -17.72 6.77 28.54
CA HIS A 70 -18.90 7.58 28.91
C HIS A 70 -19.04 8.87 28.06
N TYR A 71 -18.45 8.91 26.86
CA TYR A 71 -18.58 10.01 25.92
C TYR A 71 -19.98 10.02 25.35
N SER A 72 -20.87 10.76 26.02
CA SER A 72 -22.20 11.19 25.54
C SER A 72 -23.17 10.07 25.14
N ASN A 73 -24.42 10.22 25.54
CA ASN A 73 -25.48 9.22 25.38
C ASN A 73 -25.92 8.95 23.91
N ASP A 74 -25.07 9.19 22.90
CA ASP A 74 -25.39 9.18 21.46
C ASP A 74 -24.48 8.30 20.58
N VAL A 75 -23.39 7.73 21.10
CA VAL A 75 -22.56 6.79 20.30
C VAL A 75 -23.17 5.38 20.38
N GLY A 76 -23.80 4.97 19.29
CA GLY A 76 -24.41 3.64 19.14
C GLY A 76 -23.44 2.48 19.39
N TYR A 77 -24.01 1.27 19.57
CA TYR A 77 -23.27 0.02 19.69
C TYR A 77 -22.31 -0.15 18.49
N HIS A 78 -21.05 -0.53 18.71
CA HIS A 78 -19.98 -0.65 17.68
C HIS A 78 -19.61 0.64 16.91
N ALA A 79 -19.73 1.82 17.53
CA ALA A 79 -19.21 3.05 16.92
C ALA A 79 -17.67 3.06 16.85
N LEU A 80 -17.10 3.71 15.84
CA LEU A 80 -15.66 3.95 15.74
C LEU A 80 -15.20 4.95 16.79
N VAL A 81 -14.06 4.69 17.42
CA VAL A 81 -13.51 5.54 18.49
C VAL A 81 -12.07 5.98 18.22
N ASN A 82 -11.71 7.16 18.71
CA ASN A 82 -10.36 7.72 18.61
C ASN A 82 -9.41 6.99 19.58
N SER A 83 -9.03 5.75 19.26
CA SER A 83 -8.14 4.91 20.07
C SER A 83 -7.16 4.15 19.18
N PHE A 84 -6.03 3.75 19.76
CA PHE A 84 -5.03 2.88 19.13
C PHE A 84 -4.95 1.49 19.79
N LYS A 85 -5.76 1.20 20.81
CA LYS A 85 -5.84 -0.10 21.50
C LYS A 85 -6.80 -1.04 20.75
N GLY A 86 -6.37 -1.52 19.59
CA GLY A 86 -7.15 -2.41 18.74
C GLY A 86 -6.29 -3.24 17.79
N LEU A 87 -6.93 -4.04 16.95
CA LEU A 87 -6.22 -4.78 15.90
C LEU A 87 -5.80 -3.83 14.77
N SER A 88 -4.65 -4.09 14.16
CA SER A 88 -4.24 -3.39 12.94
C SER A 88 -4.90 -4.03 11.71
N ASP A 89 -5.87 -3.34 11.12
CA ASP A 89 -6.56 -3.79 9.90
C ASP A 89 -5.75 -3.52 8.62
N THR A 90 -4.77 -2.62 8.73
CA THR A 90 -3.81 -2.27 7.67
C THR A 90 -2.39 -2.28 8.24
N MET A 91 -1.46 -2.91 7.53
CA MET A 91 -0.03 -2.88 7.84
C MET A 91 0.74 -2.68 6.55
N LEU A 92 1.59 -1.66 6.53
CA LEU A 92 2.43 -1.29 5.40
C LEU A 92 3.83 -1.01 5.92
N LEU A 93 4.85 -1.65 5.36
CA LEU A 93 6.23 -1.21 5.55
C LEU A 93 6.62 -0.34 4.35
N VAL A 94 6.99 0.91 4.61
CA VAL A 94 7.39 1.86 3.57
C VAL A 94 8.88 2.11 3.66
N ARG A 95 9.61 1.75 2.62
CA ARG A 95 11.04 2.05 2.48
C ARG A 95 11.23 3.27 1.60
N PHE A 96 11.89 4.27 2.16
CA PHE A 96 12.36 5.45 1.44
C PHE A 96 13.85 5.26 1.17
N ASP A 97 14.25 5.24 -0.10
CA ASP A 97 15.64 5.06 -0.49
C ASP A 97 16.14 6.31 -1.24
N PRO A 98 16.75 7.28 -0.52
CA PRO A 98 17.28 8.48 -1.13
C PRO A 98 18.47 8.24 -2.07
N LYS A 99 19.18 7.10 -1.92
CA LYS A 99 20.33 6.77 -2.76
C LYS A 99 19.88 6.36 -4.17
N ASN A 100 18.84 5.54 -4.26
CA ASN A 100 18.30 5.04 -5.52
C ASN A 100 17.05 5.82 -6.00
N GLN A 101 16.65 6.88 -5.28
CA GLN A 101 15.44 7.67 -5.53
C GLN A 101 14.17 6.82 -5.63
N LYS A 102 14.09 5.79 -4.78
CA LYS A 102 13.09 4.74 -4.85
C LYS A 102 12.19 4.73 -3.61
N LEU A 103 10.90 4.45 -3.83
CA LEU A 103 9.91 4.32 -2.76
C LEU A 103 9.25 2.94 -2.86
N THR A 104 9.46 2.08 -1.87
CA THR A 104 8.89 0.73 -1.84
C THR A 104 7.85 0.62 -0.73
N LEU A 105 6.64 0.20 -1.07
CA LEU A 105 5.57 -0.09 -0.13
C LEU A 105 5.36 -1.60 -0.09
N LEU A 106 5.46 -2.23 1.07
CA LEU A 106 5.15 -3.63 1.27
C LEU A 106 3.90 -3.77 2.13
N SER A 107 2.80 -4.20 1.52
CA SER A 107 1.55 -4.52 2.21
C SER A 107 1.65 -5.86 2.94
N ILE A 108 1.33 -5.86 4.23
CA ILE A 108 1.31 -7.06 5.05
C ILE A 108 -0.16 -7.37 5.37
N PRO A 109 -0.77 -8.40 4.75
CA PRO A 109 -2.16 -8.75 5.03
C PRO A 109 -2.37 -9.06 6.53
N ARG A 110 -3.46 -8.55 7.10
CA ARG A 110 -3.66 -8.55 8.56
C ARG A 110 -3.72 -9.94 9.20
N ASP A 111 -4.14 -10.92 8.40
CA ASP A 111 -4.28 -12.31 8.79
C ASP A 111 -3.01 -13.14 8.53
N THR A 112 -1.88 -12.49 8.20
CA THR A 112 -0.58 -13.16 8.05
C THR A 112 -0.24 -13.92 9.31
N ARG A 113 -0.04 -15.24 9.17
CA ARG A 113 0.35 -16.10 10.27
C ARG A 113 1.83 -15.94 10.53
N THR A 114 2.18 -15.41 11.69
CA THR A 114 3.56 -15.20 12.12
C THR A 114 3.70 -15.42 13.63
N TYR A 115 4.94 -15.49 14.12
CA TYR A 115 5.20 -15.47 15.54
C TYR A 115 4.97 -14.07 16.10
N VAL A 116 4.28 -13.99 17.24
CA VAL A 116 4.11 -12.76 18.02
C VAL A 116 4.54 -13.06 19.45
N GLU A 117 5.49 -12.27 19.96
CA GLU A 117 6.04 -12.36 21.32
C GLU A 117 4.93 -12.49 22.38
N ASP A 118 5.07 -13.48 23.27
CA ASP A 118 4.11 -13.89 24.31
C ASP A 118 2.75 -14.40 23.82
N ARG A 119 2.55 -14.55 22.50
CA ARG A 119 1.32 -15.07 21.89
C ARG A 119 1.54 -16.32 21.03
N GLY A 120 2.78 -16.59 20.62
CA GLY A 120 3.10 -17.70 19.72
C GLY A 120 2.67 -17.43 18.28
N LEU A 121 2.45 -18.50 17.50
CA LEU A 121 1.99 -18.38 16.11
C LEU A 121 0.53 -17.94 16.05
N THR A 122 0.29 -16.71 15.58
CA THR A 122 -1.04 -16.11 15.47
C THR A 122 -1.11 -15.15 14.28
N LYS A 123 -2.22 -14.43 14.14
CA LYS A 123 -2.38 -13.37 13.14
C LYS A 123 -1.56 -12.15 13.54
N ILE A 124 -0.79 -11.61 12.60
CA ILE A 124 0.11 -10.47 12.87
C ILE A 124 -0.63 -9.23 13.38
N ASN A 125 -1.90 -9.03 12.99
CA ASN A 125 -2.69 -7.90 13.47
C ASN A 125 -2.92 -7.84 14.99
N ALA A 126 -2.78 -8.97 15.66
CA ALA A 126 -2.89 -9.07 17.11
C ALA A 126 -1.73 -8.36 17.84
N ALA A 127 -0.59 -8.15 17.17
CA ALA A 127 0.58 -7.54 17.78
C ALA A 127 0.30 -6.14 18.34
N ASN A 128 -0.45 -5.30 17.60
CA ASN A 128 -0.81 -3.96 18.09
C ASN A 128 -1.74 -4.02 19.30
N TYR A 129 -2.70 -4.95 19.30
CA TYR A 129 -3.61 -5.10 20.43
C TYR A 129 -2.88 -5.49 21.71
N TYR A 130 -1.89 -6.40 21.62
CA TYR A 130 -1.18 -6.92 22.79
C TYR A 130 0.05 -6.11 23.22
N GLY A 131 0.63 -5.29 22.35
CA GLY A 131 1.86 -4.56 22.68
C GLY A 131 2.14 -3.35 21.79
N GLY A 132 1.10 -2.78 21.20
CA GLY A 132 1.17 -1.51 20.49
C GLY A 132 2.14 -1.50 19.30
N PRO A 133 2.77 -0.35 19.02
CA PRO A 133 3.60 -0.18 17.83
C PRO A 133 4.91 -0.96 17.93
N ALA A 134 5.48 -1.09 19.14
CA ALA A 134 6.74 -1.81 19.35
C ALA A 134 6.59 -3.32 19.12
N LYS A 135 5.55 -3.96 19.68
CA LYS A 135 5.30 -5.39 19.42
C LYS A 135 4.93 -5.65 17.96
N SER A 136 4.21 -4.73 17.33
CA SER A 136 3.94 -4.80 15.88
C SER A 136 5.21 -4.71 15.05
N ALA A 137 6.12 -3.80 15.40
CA ALA A 137 7.42 -3.66 14.76
C ALA A 137 8.28 -4.91 14.91
N LYS A 138 8.36 -5.50 16.12
CA LYS A 138 9.06 -6.78 16.33
C LYS A 138 8.48 -7.89 15.44
N ALA A 139 7.16 -8.09 15.48
CA ALA A 139 6.51 -9.15 14.71
C ALA A 139 6.70 -8.99 13.18
N VAL A 140 6.66 -7.75 12.68
CA VAL A 140 6.97 -7.45 11.28
C VAL A 140 8.46 -7.70 10.98
N SER A 141 9.38 -7.21 11.82
CA SER A 141 10.81 -7.42 11.62
C SER A 141 11.16 -8.90 11.55
N GLU A 142 10.65 -9.70 12.49
CA GLU A 142 10.85 -11.14 12.55
C GLU A 142 10.26 -11.87 11.33
N LEU A 143 9.05 -11.50 10.89
CA LEU A 143 8.45 -12.04 9.67
C LEU A 143 9.34 -11.77 8.43
N LEU A 144 9.99 -10.61 8.39
CA LEU A 144 10.84 -10.18 7.28
C LEU A 144 12.31 -10.56 7.47
N GLY A 145 12.62 -11.53 8.33
CA GLY A 145 13.97 -12.04 8.53
C GLY A 145 14.91 -11.13 9.33
N GLY A 146 14.40 -10.08 9.96
CA GLY A 146 15.16 -9.13 10.78
C GLY A 146 15.31 -7.73 10.16
N VAL A 147 14.52 -7.39 9.13
CA VAL A 147 14.51 -6.03 8.57
C VAL A 147 14.26 -5.01 9.68
N GLY A 148 15.19 -4.07 9.87
CA GLY A 148 15.07 -3.02 10.87
C GLY A 148 13.94 -2.04 10.57
N ILE A 149 13.27 -1.56 11.62
CA ILE A 149 12.20 -0.57 11.52
C ILE A 149 12.66 0.72 12.20
N ASP A 150 12.68 1.82 11.45
CA ASP A 150 13.19 3.09 11.95
C ASP A 150 12.15 3.85 12.76
N ARG A 151 10.93 3.92 12.23
CA ARG A 151 9.82 4.68 12.81
C ARG A 151 8.50 3.99 12.54
N TYR A 152 7.46 4.44 13.21
CA TYR A 152 6.09 3.97 12.97
C TYR A 152 5.11 5.13 12.82
N ILE A 153 4.00 4.86 12.15
CA ILE A 153 2.83 5.73 12.08
C ILE A 153 1.61 4.86 12.41
N ARG A 154 0.92 5.15 13.52
CA ARG A 154 -0.37 4.55 13.85
C ARG A 154 -1.46 5.56 13.58
N VAL A 155 -2.40 5.19 12.72
CA VAL A 155 -3.55 6.02 12.36
C VAL A 155 -4.81 5.19 12.57
N ASN A 156 -5.79 5.77 13.26
CA ASN A 156 -7.10 5.13 13.37
C ASN A 156 -8.03 5.61 12.25
N VAL A 157 -9.20 5.00 12.15
CA VAL A 157 -10.15 5.28 11.07
C VAL A 157 -10.55 6.76 11.00
N GLN A 158 -10.78 7.42 12.14
CA GLN A 158 -11.09 8.86 12.18
C GLN A 158 -9.89 9.72 11.74
N GLY A 159 -8.67 9.34 12.11
CA GLY A 159 -7.45 10.01 11.66
C GLY A 159 -7.26 9.96 10.16
N VAL A 160 -7.62 8.86 9.50
CA VAL A 160 -7.59 8.76 8.02
C VAL A 160 -8.55 9.77 7.39
N GLU A 161 -9.80 9.81 7.84
CA GLU A 161 -10.82 10.77 7.35
C GLU A 161 -10.31 12.21 7.47
N LYS A 162 -9.86 12.61 8.68
CA LYS A 162 -9.37 13.97 8.92
C LYS A 162 -8.13 14.30 8.12
N LEU A 163 -7.23 13.33 7.90
CA LEU A 163 -6.04 13.53 7.10
C LEU A 163 -6.40 13.76 5.63
N ILE A 164 -7.33 12.99 5.07
CA ILE A 164 -7.79 13.17 3.69
C ILE A 164 -8.47 14.53 3.53
N ASP A 165 -9.32 14.94 4.47
CA ASP A 165 -9.96 16.26 4.44
C ASP A 165 -8.95 17.41 4.60
N ALA A 166 -7.88 17.20 5.35
CA ALA A 166 -6.79 18.17 5.48
C ALA A 166 -5.97 18.29 4.20
N LEU A 167 -5.76 17.17 3.49
CA LEU A 167 -5.19 17.12 2.14
C LEU A 167 -6.17 17.67 1.08
N GLY A 168 -7.45 17.79 1.44
CA GLY A 168 -8.57 18.30 0.66
C GLY A 168 -9.02 17.34 -0.43
N GLY A 169 -9.19 16.07 -0.04
CA GLY A 169 -9.72 15.00 -0.86
C GLY A 169 -8.68 14.35 -1.78
N VAL A 170 -9.10 13.26 -2.42
CA VAL A 170 -8.28 12.48 -3.34
C VAL A 170 -9.07 11.99 -4.53
N THR A 171 -8.52 12.10 -5.73
CA THR A 171 -9.17 11.59 -6.93
C THR A 171 -8.84 10.12 -7.13
N VAL A 172 -9.84 9.24 -7.00
CA VAL A 172 -9.69 7.78 -7.13
C VAL A 172 -10.59 7.28 -8.26
N ASN A 173 -10.06 6.35 -9.07
CA ASN A 173 -10.90 5.57 -9.98
C ASN A 173 -11.54 4.42 -9.20
N VAL A 174 -12.84 4.52 -8.92
CA VAL A 174 -13.59 3.48 -8.22
C VAL A 174 -13.90 2.35 -9.21
N PRO A 175 -13.41 1.11 -8.98
CA PRO A 175 -13.43 0.06 -10.01
C PRO A 175 -14.82 -0.53 -10.30
N LYS A 176 -15.82 -0.28 -9.44
CA LYS A 176 -17.20 -0.74 -9.63
C LYS A 176 -18.13 0.04 -8.70
N ASP A 177 -19.42 -0.01 -8.97
CA ASP A 177 -20.42 0.43 -8.01
C ASP A 177 -20.24 -0.32 -6.68
N MET A 178 -20.04 0.44 -5.61
CA MET A 178 -19.92 -0.04 -4.24
C MET A 178 -21.15 0.41 -3.47
N LYS A 179 -22.04 -0.53 -3.16
CA LYS A 179 -23.20 -0.29 -2.31
C LYS A 179 -23.22 -1.32 -1.19
N TYR A 180 -23.24 -0.84 0.05
CA TYR A 180 -23.31 -1.68 1.24
C TYR A 180 -23.89 -0.89 2.40
N GLN A 181 -24.70 -1.55 3.23
CA GLN A 181 -25.30 -0.95 4.41
C GLN A 181 -25.16 -1.93 5.57
N ASP A 182 -24.60 -1.44 6.67
CA ASP A 182 -24.55 -2.13 7.94
C ASP A 182 -24.90 -1.14 9.06
N ASP A 183 -26.17 -1.19 9.48
CA ASP A 183 -26.70 -0.33 10.53
C ASP A 183 -26.04 -0.59 11.89
N SER A 184 -25.53 -1.82 12.13
CA SER A 184 -24.88 -2.15 13.40
C SER A 184 -23.54 -1.43 13.59
N GLN A 185 -22.85 -1.12 12.49
CA GLN A 185 -21.57 -0.42 12.50
C GLN A 185 -21.69 1.03 11.99
N HIS A 186 -22.92 1.50 11.76
CA HIS A 186 -23.22 2.79 11.10
C HIS A 186 -22.40 2.97 9.81
N LEU A 187 -22.24 1.90 9.02
CA LEU A 187 -21.45 1.89 7.80
C LEU A 187 -22.37 1.90 6.58
N TYR A 188 -22.41 3.05 5.92
CA TYR A 188 -23.20 3.28 4.72
C TYR A 188 -22.24 3.58 3.57
N ILE A 189 -22.17 2.67 2.61
CA ILE A 189 -21.30 2.78 1.43
C ILE A 189 -22.17 2.98 0.21
N ASN A 190 -21.90 4.06 -0.53
CA ASN A 190 -22.54 4.36 -1.80
C ASN A 190 -21.59 5.13 -2.71
N LEU A 191 -20.69 4.40 -3.39
CA LEU A 191 -19.76 4.96 -4.38
C LEU A 191 -20.10 4.40 -5.76
N LYS A 192 -20.07 5.26 -6.78
CA LYS A 192 -20.27 4.83 -8.18
C LYS A 192 -18.97 4.36 -8.79
N ALA A 193 -19.04 3.61 -9.88
CA ALA A 193 -17.83 3.30 -10.67
C ALA A 193 -17.28 4.58 -11.34
N GLY A 194 -15.97 4.62 -11.57
CA GLY A 194 -15.28 5.67 -12.31
C GLY A 194 -14.51 6.68 -11.45
N ASN A 195 -13.87 7.63 -12.14
CA ASN A 195 -13.05 8.69 -11.53
C ASN A 195 -13.90 9.63 -10.69
N GLN A 196 -13.63 9.66 -9.39
CA GLN A 196 -14.33 10.51 -8.43
C GLN A 196 -13.32 11.20 -7.52
N HIS A 197 -13.61 12.44 -7.16
CA HIS A 197 -12.91 13.13 -6.09
C HIS A 197 -13.58 12.76 -4.77
N LEU A 198 -12.89 11.98 -3.95
CA LEU A 198 -13.36 11.46 -2.69
C LEU A 198 -12.88 12.33 -1.52
N ASP A 199 -13.80 12.73 -0.65
CA ASP A 199 -13.46 13.30 0.66
C ASP A 199 -13.09 12.22 1.68
N GLY A 200 -12.82 12.62 2.94
CA GLY A 200 -12.43 11.68 3.99
C GLY A 200 -13.45 10.58 4.24
N ASP A 201 -14.74 10.90 4.29
CA ASP A 201 -15.81 9.91 4.53
C ASP A 201 -15.92 8.94 3.34
N GLN A 202 -15.90 9.46 2.12
CA GLN A 202 -15.96 8.64 0.91
C GLN A 202 -14.73 7.73 0.76
N VAL A 203 -13.54 8.19 1.18
CA VAL A 203 -12.34 7.33 1.24
C VAL A 203 -12.52 6.21 2.28
N LEU A 204 -13.12 6.49 3.43
CA LEU A 204 -13.43 5.44 4.40
C LEU A 204 -14.41 4.41 3.84
N GLN A 205 -15.46 4.86 3.14
CA GLN A 205 -16.38 3.97 2.43
C GLN A 205 -15.62 3.08 1.43
N PHE A 206 -14.73 3.67 0.64
CA PHE A 206 -13.90 2.96 -0.34
C PHE A 206 -13.01 1.89 0.32
N LEU A 207 -12.29 2.24 1.39
CA LEU A 207 -11.38 1.33 2.09
C LEU A 207 -12.11 0.22 2.88
N ARG A 208 -13.32 0.50 3.39
CA ARG A 208 -14.10 -0.44 4.21
C ARG A 208 -15.03 -1.35 3.42
N PHE A 209 -15.18 -1.13 2.11
CA PHE A 209 -15.96 -2.03 1.26
C PHE A 209 -15.34 -3.45 1.25
N ARG A 210 -16.17 -4.48 1.41
CA ARG A 210 -15.75 -5.91 1.49
C ARG A 210 -16.60 -6.84 0.62
N TYR A 211 -17.54 -6.30 -0.15
CA TYR A 211 -18.45 -7.11 -0.99
C TYR A 211 -17.80 -7.42 -2.35
N ASP A 212 -16.64 -8.07 -2.28
CA ASP A 212 -15.86 -8.56 -3.39
C ASP A 212 -15.30 -9.95 -3.09
N ASN A 213 -15.31 -10.83 -4.10
CA ASN A 213 -14.91 -12.25 -3.96
C ASN A 213 -13.43 -12.46 -3.56
N LEU A 214 -12.67 -11.38 -3.33
CA LEU A 214 -11.25 -11.38 -2.99
C LEU A 214 -10.99 -11.12 -1.49
N GLY A 215 -12.02 -10.82 -0.70
CA GLY A 215 -11.93 -10.63 0.75
C GLY A 215 -10.85 -9.62 1.16
N ASP A 216 -10.00 -10.00 2.11
CA ASP A 216 -8.93 -9.14 2.64
C ASP A 216 -7.90 -8.71 1.59
N ILE A 217 -7.71 -9.48 0.52
CA ILE A 217 -6.79 -9.13 -0.56
C ILE A 217 -7.35 -8.00 -1.43
N GLY A 218 -8.65 -8.03 -1.70
CA GLY A 218 -9.33 -6.91 -2.35
C GLY A 218 -9.18 -5.60 -1.56
N ARG A 219 -9.15 -5.68 -0.22
CA ARG A 219 -8.86 -4.52 0.63
C ARG A 219 -7.42 -4.02 0.44
N VAL A 220 -6.43 -4.91 0.41
CA VAL A 220 -5.03 -4.53 0.13
C VAL A 220 -4.90 -3.86 -1.24
N GLN A 221 -5.55 -4.40 -2.27
CA GLN A 221 -5.55 -3.80 -3.60
C GLN A 221 -6.19 -2.40 -3.60
N ARG A 222 -7.31 -2.19 -2.89
CA ARG A 222 -7.91 -0.85 -2.74
C ARG A 222 -6.99 0.12 -1.98
N GLN A 223 -6.27 -0.34 -0.97
CA GLN A 223 -5.28 0.47 -0.27
C GLN A 223 -4.15 0.89 -1.22
N GLN A 224 -3.65 -0.02 -2.06
CA GLN A 224 -2.65 0.31 -3.08
C GLN A 224 -3.19 1.29 -4.12
N LEU A 225 -4.44 1.13 -4.57
CA LEU A 225 -5.10 2.08 -5.48
C LEU A 225 -5.21 3.48 -4.85
N LEU A 226 -5.58 3.57 -3.57
CA LEU A 226 -5.65 4.83 -2.84
C LEU A 226 -4.26 5.46 -2.69
N MET A 227 -3.24 4.67 -2.33
CA MET A 227 -1.86 5.15 -2.21
C MET A 227 -1.34 5.67 -3.55
N ARG A 228 -1.65 5.00 -4.65
CA ARG A 228 -1.33 5.50 -5.99
C ARG A 228 -2.03 6.81 -6.27
N ALA A 229 -3.32 6.91 -6.00
CA ALA A 229 -4.07 8.14 -6.21
C ALA A 229 -3.43 9.33 -5.45
N PHE A 230 -2.96 9.11 -4.22
CA PHE A 230 -2.21 10.12 -3.48
C PHE A 230 -0.85 10.48 -4.09
N MET A 231 -0.13 9.51 -4.65
CA MET A 231 1.14 9.76 -5.34
C MET A 231 0.95 10.45 -6.69
N GLU A 232 -0.13 10.12 -7.39
CA GLU A 232 -0.50 10.76 -8.65
C GLU A 232 -0.97 12.19 -8.44
N GLN A 233 -1.62 12.45 -7.31
CA GLN A 233 -2.02 13.78 -6.87
C GLN A 233 -0.78 14.58 -6.47
N SER A 234 -0.27 15.38 -7.41
CA SER A 234 0.93 16.20 -7.21
C SER A 234 0.85 17.02 -5.91
N VAL A 235 1.93 16.98 -5.13
CA VAL A 235 2.15 17.94 -4.03
C VAL A 235 2.33 19.32 -4.67
N ASN A 236 1.22 20.03 -4.81
CA ASN A 236 1.21 21.37 -5.40
C ASN A 236 1.36 22.43 -4.31
N VAL A 237 1.48 23.69 -4.73
CA VAL A 237 1.56 24.86 -3.82
C VAL A 237 0.37 24.89 -2.83
N LYS A 238 -0.79 24.35 -3.19
CA LYS A 238 -1.96 24.26 -2.29
C LYS A 238 -1.73 23.23 -1.18
N THR A 239 -1.08 22.10 -1.42
CA THR A 239 -0.72 21.12 -0.37
C THR A 239 0.25 21.74 0.63
N LEU A 240 1.27 22.48 0.17
CA LEU A 240 2.20 23.19 1.06
C LEU A 240 1.49 24.25 1.92
N SER A 241 0.50 24.96 1.36
CA SER A 241 -0.30 25.92 2.13
C SER A 241 -1.18 25.27 3.21
N ARG A 242 -1.50 23.98 3.06
CA ARG A 242 -2.29 23.17 4.01
C ARG A 242 -1.44 22.53 5.10
N LEU A 243 -0.11 22.63 5.03
CA LEU A 243 0.81 21.97 5.95
C LEU A 243 0.52 22.24 7.43
N PRO A 244 0.19 23.47 7.89
CA PRO A 244 -0.20 23.70 9.29
C PRO A 244 -1.44 22.91 9.71
N LYS A 245 -2.46 22.82 8.84
CA LYS A 245 -3.68 22.04 9.08
C LYS A 245 -3.36 20.55 9.13
N ILE A 246 -2.52 20.07 8.23
CA ILE A 246 -2.07 18.66 8.19
C ILE A 246 -1.34 18.32 9.48
N LEU A 247 -0.36 19.13 9.90
CA LEU A 247 0.40 18.91 11.13
C LEU A 247 -0.51 18.92 12.38
N SER A 248 -1.50 19.81 12.43
CA SER A 248 -2.49 19.81 13.50
C SER A 248 -3.30 18.51 13.54
N VAL A 249 -3.73 17.99 12.38
CA VAL A 249 -4.44 16.70 12.33
C VAL A 249 -3.53 15.55 12.77
N ILE A 250 -2.29 15.52 12.31
CA ILE A 250 -1.30 14.51 12.72
C ILE A 250 -1.14 14.54 14.25
N GLN A 251 -0.88 15.70 14.82
CA GLN A 251 -0.73 15.87 16.27
C GLN A 251 -1.94 15.37 17.06
N SER A 252 -3.16 15.56 16.55
CA SER A 252 -4.39 15.21 17.27
C SER A 252 -4.93 13.79 16.99
N HIS A 253 -4.59 13.16 15.86
CA HIS A 253 -5.22 11.88 15.44
C HIS A 253 -4.25 10.78 15.00
N ILE A 254 -2.94 11.06 14.98
CA ILE A 254 -1.91 10.10 14.57
C ILE A 254 -0.92 9.95 15.70
N ASP A 255 -0.60 8.70 16.03
CA ASP A 255 0.45 8.38 16.98
C ASP A 255 1.71 7.93 16.22
N THR A 256 2.80 8.68 16.38
CA THR A 256 4.05 8.41 15.66
C THR A 256 5.26 8.85 16.46
N ASN A 257 6.36 8.10 16.37
CA ASN A 257 7.66 8.54 16.88
C ASN A 257 8.44 9.41 15.89
N LEU A 258 7.83 9.84 14.79
CA LEU A 258 8.41 10.81 13.86
C LEU A 258 8.39 12.23 14.44
N SER A 259 9.47 12.98 14.23
CA SER A 259 9.48 14.43 14.42
C SER A 259 8.83 15.16 13.24
N VAL A 260 8.58 16.48 13.40
CA VAL A 260 8.08 17.31 12.29
C VAL A 260 9.12 17.38 11.17
N GLU A 261 10.40 17.50 11.52
CA GLU A 261 11.51 17.51 10.56
C GLU A 261 11.53 16.24 9.71
N GLU A 262 11.41 15.09 10.36
CA GLU A 262 11.38 13.77 9.72
C GLU A 262 10.18 13.63 8.78
N LEU A 263 8.98 14.04 9.22
CA LEU A 263 7.78 14.04 8.38
C LEU A 263 7.95 14.90 7.13
N VAL A 264 8.49 16.11 7.27
CA VAL A 264 8.73 17.00 6.13
C VAL A 264 9.75 16.41 5.16
N ALA A 265 10.81 15.76 5.67
CA ALA A 265 11.79 15.07 4.82
C ALA A 265 11.17 13.92 4.03
N LEU A 266 10.34 13.10 4.67
CA LEU A 266 9.61 11.99 4.03
C LEU A 266 8.63 12.50 2.96
N MET A 267 7.86 13.54 3.26
CA MET A 267 6.93 14.16 2.30
C MET A 267 7.67 14.78 1.11
N ASN A 268 8.79 15.48 1.37
CA ASN A 268 9.62 16.09 0.34
C ASN A 268 10.24 15.02 -0.57
N PHE A 269 10.68 13.88 -0.01
CA PHE A 269 11.17 12.76 -0.80
C PHE A 269 10.05 12.18 -1.67
N ALA A 270 8.91 11.80 -1.07
CA ALA A 270 7.80 11.20 -1.80
C ALA A 270 7.26 12.11 -2.92
N ALA A 271 7.26 13.43 -2.71
CA ALA A 271 6.85 14.41 -3.73
C ALA A 271 7.81 14.51 -4.93
N LYS A 272 9.10 14.17 -4.73
CA LYS A 272 10.14 14.21 -5.76
C LYS A 272 10.37 12.85 -6.44
N THR A 273 9.89 11.76 -5.85
CA THR A 273 10.04 10.42 -6.41
C THR A 273 9.24 10.29 -7.70
N ASP A 274 9.90 9.91 -8.78
CA ASP A 274 9.24 9.58 -10.03
C ASP A 274 8.33 8.36 -9.86
N ARG A 275 7.18 8.38 -10.54
CA ARG A 275 6.17 7.32 -10.44
C ARG A 275 6.73 5.94 -10.81
N SER A 276 7.62 5.88 -11.80
CA SER A 276 8.30 4.64 -12.22
C SER A 276 9.22 4.06 -11.14
N ASN A 277 9.60 4.87 -10.14
CA ASN A 277 10.46 4.46 -9.02
C ASN A 277 9.64 4.11 -7.76
N VAL A 278 8.31 4.09 -7.86
CA VAL A 278 7.43 3.60 -6.81
C VAL A 278 7.13 2.11 -7.04
N GLN A 279 7.24 1.31 -5.99
CA GLN A 279 6.90 -0.11 -6.03
C GLN A 279 5.90 -0.44 -4.91
N MET A 280 4.85 -1.19 -5.23
CA MET A 280 3.77 -1.54 -4.28
C MET A 280 3.61 -3.06 -4.17
N LEU A 281 4.42 -3.64 -3.31
CA LEU A 281 4.49 -5.07 -3.06
C LEU A 281 3.48 -5.52 -2.01
N MET A 282 3.31 -6.83 -1.91
CA MET A 282 2.54 -7.51 -0.88
C MET A 282 3.32 -8.73 -0.41
N VAL A 283 3.27 -9.04 0.89
CA VAL A 283 3.85 -10.28 1.42
C VAL A 283 3.26 -11.47 0.65
N PRO A 284 4.09 -12.23 -0.10
CA PRO A 284 3.61 -13.33 -0.91
C PRO A 284 3.09 -14.44 -0.01
N GLY A 285 2.09 -15.18 -0.48
CA GLY A 285 1.47 -16.23 0.30
C GLY A 285 0.14 -16.69 -0.28
N GLU A 286 -0.58 -17.47 0.52
CA GLU A 286 -1.87 -18.04 0.15
C GLU A 286 -2.83 -18.14 1.33
N PHE A 287 -4.12 -18.29 1.03
CA PHE A 287 -5.11 -18.53 2.07
C PHE A 287 -4.98 -19.94 2.65
N SER A 288 -5.05 -20.06 3.96
CA SER A 288 -5.09 -21.34 4.65
C SER A 288 -6.28 -22.19 4.25
N ASN A 289 -6.10 -23.51 4.18
CA ASN A 289 -7.18 -24.45 3.95
C ASN A 289 -8.09 -24.58 5.20
N PRO A 290 -9.42 -24.38 5.10
CA PRO A 290 -10.34 -24.53 6.24
C PRO A 290 -10.36 -25.93 6.87
N ARG A 291 -9.90 -26.97 6.15
CA ARG A 291 -9.78 -28.33 6.69
C ARG A 291 -8.55 -28.51 7.59
N GLN A 292 -7.55 -27.63 7.47
CA GLN A 292 -6.31 -27.68 8.23
C GLN A 292 -6.28 -26.65 9.37
N TYR A 293 -6.99 -25.53 9.19
CA TYR A 293 -7.02 -24.43 10.15
C TYR A 293 -8.45 -24.02 10.46
N ASN A 294 -8.78 -23.90 11.75
CA ASN A 294 -10.09 -23.43 12.20
C ASN A 294 -10.30 -21.93 11.93
N ALA A 295 -9.22 -21.16 11.80
CA ALA A 295 -9.26 -19.76 11.45
C ALA A 295 -8.68 -19.56 10.03
N SER A 296 -9.19 -18.56 9.32
CA SER A 296 -8.60 -18.14 8.04
C SER A 296 -7.31 -17.36 8.29
N TYR A 297 -6.21 -17.81 7.70
CA TYR A 297 -4.91 -17.17 7.71
C TYR A 297 -4.45 -16.84 6.30
N TRP A 298 -3.59 -15.82 6.20
CA TRP A 298 -2.64 -15.71 5.10
C TRP A 298 -1.36 -16.44 5.51
N LEU A 299 -0.99 -17.48 4.77
CA LEU A 299 0.21 -18.26 4.99
C LEU A 299 1.32 -17.67 4.11
N PRO A 300 2.33 -17.01 4.70
CA PRO A 300 3.37 -16.37 3.91
C PRO A 300 4.26 -17.40 3.21
N ASP A 301 4.58 -17.15 1.95
CA ASP A 301 5.61 -17.87 1.21
C ASP A 301 6.97 -17.28 1.59
N LEU A 302 7.62 -17.89 2.58
CA LEU A 302 8.86 -17.38 3.16
C LEU A 302 10.03 -17.36 2.17
N ILE A 303 10.06 -18.27 1.20
CA ILE A 303 11.15 -18.31 0.20
C ILE A 303 11.01 -17.11 -0.75
N THR A 304 9.82 -16.90 -1.30
CA THR A 304 9.56 -15.75 -2.18
C THR A 304 9.68 -14.43 -1.39
N LEU A 305 9.29 -14.42 -0.12
CA LEU A 305 9.43 -13.25 0.75
C LEU A 305 10.91 -12.91 1.00
N ASP A 306 11.76 -13.88 1.29
CA ASP A 306 13.20 -13.66 1.50
C ASP A 306 13.85 -13.01 0.26
N THR A 307 13.56 -13.52 -0.94
CA THR A 307 14.04 -12.93 -2.21
C THR A 307 13.53 -11.51 -2.40
N MET A 308 12.24 -11.28 -2.12
CA MET A 308 11.64 -9.95 -2.20
C MET A 308 12.32 -8.96 -1.22
N ILE A 309 12.63 -9.39 0.00
CA ILE A 309 13.30 -8.55 0.99
C ILE A 309 14.75 -8.25 0.57
N ALA A 310 15.48 -9.22 0.03
CA ALA A 310 16.82 -8.99 -0.51
C ALA A 310 16.82 -7.94 -1.63
N LYS A 311 15.91 -8.07 -2.59
CA LYS A 311 15.83 -7.23 -3.80
C LYS A 311 15.30 -5.81 -3.53
N HIS A 312 14.40 -5.67 -2.57
CA HIS A 312 13.66 -4.41 -2.38
C HIS A 312 13.96 -3.68 -1.06
N PHE A 313 14.61 -4.34 -0.10
CA PHE A 313 14.93 -3.78 1.22
C PHE A 313 16.42 -3.88 1.59
N ASP A 314 17.30 -4.27 0.66
CA ASP A 314 18.75 -4.43 0.83
C ASP A 314 19.12 -5.22 2.09
N PHE A 315 18.34 -6.28 2.38
CA PHE A 315 18.48 -7.05 3.61
C PHE A 315 18.37 -8.55 3.32
N GLY A 316 19.23 -9.35 3.95
CA GLY A 316 19.29 -10.79 3.70
C GLY A 316 20.16 -11.15 2.48
N TYR A 317 20.01 -12.37 2.00
CA TYR A 317 20.76 -12.91 0.88
C TYR A 317 19.85 -13.07 -0.34
N ASP A 318 20.27 -12.49 -1.46
CA ASP A 318 19.63 -12.73 -2.75
C ASP A 318 19.91 -14.15 -3.20
N ARG A 319 18.92 -15.05 -3.07
CA ARG A 319 19.05 -16.45 -3.50
C ARG A 319 18.97 -16.59 -5.02
N GLU A 320 18.47 -15.59 -5.76
CA GLU A 320 18.40 -15.63 -7.23
C GLU A 320 19.76 -15.42 -7.90
N GLN A 321 20.78 -14.90 -7.20
CA GLN A 321 22.16 -14.95 -7.72
C GLN A 321 22.70 -16.38 -7.90
N LEU A 322 22.01 -17.41 -7.40
CA LEU A 322 22.39 -18.81 -7.53
C LEU A 322 21.58 -19.62 -8.56
N GLU A 323 20.46 -19.10 -9.06
CA GLU A 323 19.61 -19.80 -10.02
C GLU A 323 19.23 -18.86 -11.18
N ASN A 324 19.87 -19.07 -12.34
CA ASN A 324 19.38 -18.55 -13.62
C ASN A 324 17.95 -19.07 -13.82
N SER A 325 16.94 -18.22 -13.58
CA SER A 325 15.55 -18.56 -13.84
C SER A 325 15.36 -18.71 -15.34
N GLU A 326 15.11 -19.94 -15.80
CA GLU A 326 14.66 -20.16 -17.17
C GLU A 326 13.30 -19.46 -17.35
N SER A 327 13.26 -18.50 -18.27
CA SER A 327 12.09 -17.68 -18.66
C SER A 327 10.85 -18.50 -19.12
N SER A 328 10.95 -19.84 -19.17
CA SER A 328 9.95 -20.78 -19.70
C SER A 328 8.78 -21.15 -18.78
N TYR A 329 8.72 -20.64 -17.53
CA TYR A 329 7.63 -20.95 -16.59
C TYR A 329 6.85 -19.73 -16.04
N VAL A 330 6.99 -18.55 -16.66
CA VAL A 330 6.25 -17.35 -16.22
C VAL A 330 4.74 -17.57 -16.38
N ARG A 331 3.98 -17.50 -15.27
CA ARG A 331 2.51 -17.49 -15.33
C ARG A 331 2.01 -16.11 -15.70
N VAL A 332 1.41 -15.98 -16.87
CA VAL A 332 0.82 -14.73 -17.35
C VAL A 332 -0.69 -14.77 -17.15
N ALA A 333 -1.25 -13.74 -16.52
CA ALA A 333 -2.70 -13.53 -16.51
C ALA A 333 -3.06 -12.33 -17.37
N ILE A 334 -4.19 -12.41 -18.09
CA ILE A 334 -4.74 -11.29 -18.86
C ILE A 334 -6.01 -10.82 -18.16
N GLN A 335 -6.10 -9.51 -17.91
CA GLN A 335 -7.32 -8.85 -17.48
C GLN A 335 -7.71 -7.82 -18.54
N ASP A 336 -8.74 -8.13 -19.30
CA ASP A 336 -9.22 -7.23 -20.34
C ASP A 336 -9.95 -6.01 -19.76
N SER A 337 -9.69 -4.82 -20.30
CA SER A 337 -10.44 -3.58 -19.99
C SER A 337 -11.09 -2.94 -21.22
N THR A 338 -11.02 -3.60 -22.37
CA THR A 338 -11.44 -3.08 -23.67
C THR A 338 -12.84 -3.52 -24.08
N ASP A 339 -13.38 -4.58 -23.45
CA ASP A 339 -14.62 -5.26 -23.83
C ASP A 339 -14.57 -5.86 -25.26
N ASP A 340 -13.36 -6.06 -25.81
CA ASP A 340 -13.11 -6.71 -27.11
C ASP A 340 -12.47 -8.09 -26.93
N TRP A 341 -13.30 -9.13 -27.07
CA TRP A 341 -12.88 -10.51 -26.85
C TRP A 341 -11.96 -11.04 -27.97
N GLU A 342 -12.10 -10.55 -29.22
CA GLU A 342 -11.24 -10.99 -30.34
C GLU A 342 -9.81 -10.52 -30.11
N SER A 343 -9.67 -9.30 -29.58
CA SER A 343 -8.37 -8.73 -29.21
C SER A 343 -7.65 -9.51 -28.11
N VAL A 344 -8.39 -10.14 -27.19
CA VAL A 344 -7.81 -10.98 -26.13
C VAL A 344 -7.23 -12.27 -26.72
N ASP A 345 -7.92 -12.91 -27.66
CA ASP A 345 -7.44 -14.14 -28.30
C ASP A 345 -6.18 -13.89 -29.13
N GLU A 346 -6.11 -12.77 -29.86
CA GLU A 346 -4.91 -12.35 -30.59
C GLU A 346 -3.72 -12.09 -29.64
N LEU A 347 -3.96 -11.51 -28.46
CA LEU A 347 -2.92 -11.32 -27.44
C LEU A 347 -2.43 -12.66 -26.88
N VAL A 348 -3.33 -13.61 -26.60
CA VAL A 348 -2.98 -14.96 -26.17
C VAL A 348 -2.08 -15.65 -27.21
N ASN A 349 -2.41 -15.52 -28.50
CA ASN A 349 -1.60 -16.06 -29.58
C ASN A 349 -0.21 -15.40 -29.63
N SER A 350 -0.15 -14.06 -29.51
CA SER A 350 1.12 -13.32 -29.47
C SER A 350 2.03 -13.76 -28.32
N LEU A 351 1.45 -14.03 -27.14
CA LEU A 351 2.18 -14.57 -26.00
C LEU A 351 2.69 -15.99 -26.23
N ASN A 352 1.86 -16.85 -26.82
CA ASN A 352 2.24 -18.23 -27.15
C ASN A 352 3.38 -18.27 -28.18
N ASP A 353 3.32 -17.41 -29.21
CA ASP A 353 4.36 -17.25 -30.23
C ASP A 353 5.68 -16.73 -29.64
N ALA A 354 5.60 -15.90 -28.60
CA ALA A 354 6.75 -15.44 -27.82
C ALA A 354 7.28 -16.47 -26.81
N GLY A 355 6.65 -17.65 -26.68
CA GLY A 355 7.09 -18.73 -25.79
C GLY A 355 6.44 -18.76 -24.40
N TYR A 356 5.46 -17.88 -24.14
CA TYR A 356 4.72 -17.87 -22.88
C TYR A 356 3.46 -18.74 -23.00
N TRP A 357 3.54 -20.01 -22.57
CA TRP A 357 2.42 -20.96 -22.72
C TRP A 357 1.50 -21.04 -21.49
N ASN A 358 1.92 -20.51 -20.34
CA ASN A 358 1.14 -20.53 -19.12
C ASN A 358 0.28 -19.27 -18.99
N VAL A 359 -0.63 -19.10 -19.93
CA VAL A 359 -1.50 -17.92 -20.05
C VAL A 359 -2.90 -18.22 -19.52
N LYS A 360 -3.44 -17.30 -18.72
CA LYS A 360 -4.81 -17.38 -18.20
C LYS A 360 -5.55 -16.07 -18.43
N VAL A 361 -6.70 -16.15 -19.10
CA VAL A 361 -7.67 -15.04 -19.11
C VAL A 361 -8.39 -15.04 -17.75
N ALA A 362 -8.16 -13.99 -16.96
CA ALA A 362 -8.75 -13.78 -15.66
C ALA A 362 -10.04 -12.94 -15.77
N LYS A 363 -10.65 -12.63 -14.62
CA LYS A 363 -11.81 -11.72 -14.60
C LYS A 363 -11.40 -10.36 -15.22
N PRO A 364 -12.23 -9.77 -16.09
CA PRO A 364 -11.97 -8.47 -16.70
C PRO A 364 -11.63 -7.38 -15.67
N TRP A 365 -10.80 -6.45 -16.10
CA TRP A 365 -10.50 -5.22 -15.40
C TRP A 365 -11.57 -4.18 -15.71
N ASN A 366 -12.42 -3.90 -14.73
CA ASN A 366 -13.65 -3.13 -14.91
C ASN A 366 -13.45 -1.62 -15.23
N SER A 367 -12.22 -1.14 -15.42
CA SER A 367 -11.94 0.28 -15.67
C SER A 367 -11.12 0.41 -16.94
N PRO A 368 -11.66 1.04 -18.00
CA PRO A 368 -10.94 1.18 -19.27
C PRO A 368 -9.56 1.79 -19.07
N LEU A 369 -8.55 1.14 -19.63
CA LEU A 369 -7.17 1.61 -19.64
C LEU A 369 -6.84 2.16 -21.03
N GLU A 370 -6.25 3.35 -21.08
CA GLU A 370 -5.73 3.89 -22.35
C GLU A 370 -4.43 3.19 -22.76
N VAL A 371 -3.58 2.86 -21.78
CA VAL A 371 -2.29 2.18 -21.97
C VAL A 371 -2.30 0.86 -21.21
N THR A 372 -1.84 -0.19 -21.85
CA THR A 372 -1.70 -1.53 -21.28
C THR A 372 -0.72 -1.50 -20.12
N ARG A 373 -1.08 -2.12 -19.00
CA ARG A 373 -0.23 -2.23 -17.82
C ARG A 373 0.27 -3.65 -17.65
N ILE A 374 1.59 -3.80 -17.51
CA ILE A 374 2.25 -5.08 -17.31
C ILE A 374 2.74 -5.13 -15.86
N ILE A 375 1.95 -5.81 -15.03
CA ILE A 375 2.08 -5.83 -13.59
C ILE A 375 2.99 -6.99 -13.16
N ALA A 376 4.14 -6.69 -12.56
CA ALA A 376 5.00 -7.66 -11.88
C ALA A 376 4.38 -8.03 -10.51
N GLN A 377 3.44 -8.98 -10.52
CA GLN A 377 2.54 -9.29 -9.39
C GLN A 377 3.28 -9.57 -8.08
N LYS A 378 4.44 -10.21 -8.17
CA LYS A 378 5.29 -10.64 -7.03
C LYS A 378 6.55 -9.82 -6.87
N GLY A 379 6.65 -8.68 -7.54
CA GLY A 379 7.84 -7.82 -7.47
C GLY A 379 8.92 -8.12 -8.50
N ASP A 380 8.79 -9.20 -9.29
CA ASP A 380 9.78 -9.53 -10.30
C ASP A 380 9.65 -8.67 -11.56
N MET A 381 10.31 -7.52 -11.50
CA MET A 381 10.37 -6.56 -12.59
C MET A 381 11.03 -7.13 -13.85
N GLN A 382 11.99 -8.05 -13.73
CA GLN A 382 12.71 -8.57 -14.88
C GLN A 382 11.79 -9.43 -15.76
N ALA A 383 11.06 -10.37 -15.16
CA ALA A 383 10.06 -11.16 -15.87
C ALA A 383 9.00 -10.28 -16.56
N ALA A 384 8.52 -9.23 -15.88
CA ALA A 384 7.55 -8.30 -16.48
C ALA A 384 8.14 -7.50 -17.65
N GLN A 385 9.41 -7.08 -17.55
CA GLN A 385 10.11 -6.40 -18.65
C GLN A 385 10.38 -7.33 -19.84
N GLU A 386 10.67 -8.60 -19.61
CA GLU A 386 10.83 -9.59 -20.68
C GLU A 386 9.51 -9.81 -21.43
N VAL A 387 8.40 -9.94 -20.70
CA VAL A 387 7.05 -10.02 -21.30
C VAL A 387 6.75 -8.74 -22.09
N GLN A 388 6.99 -7.56 -21.50
CA GLN A 388 6.77 -6.27 -22.17
C GLN A 388 7.59 -6.13 -23.45
N LYS A 389 8.87 -6.50 -23.41
CA LYS A 389 9.76 -6.43 -24.57
C LYS A 389 9.34 -7.40 -25.67
N SER A 390 8.84 -8.57 -25.30
CA SER A 390 8.34 -9.57 -26.26
C SER A 390 7.06 -9.11 -26.96
N LEU A 391 6.19 -8.39 -26.24
CA LEU A 391 4.96 -7.81 -26.78
C LEU A 391 5.21 -6.53 -27.57
N GLY A 392 6.20 -5.71 -27.18
CA GLY A 392 6.54 -4.46 -27.84
C GLY A 392 5.67 -3.25 -27.45
N PHE A 393 4.77 -3.40 -26.48
CA PHE A 393 3.88 -2.33 -26.01
C PHE A 393 3.58 -2.44 -24.51
N GLY A 394 2.89 -1.42 -23.98
CA GLY A 394 2.51 -1.35 -22.57
C GLY A 394 3.63 -0.88 -21.65
N GLU A 395 3.25 -0.52 -20.42
CA GLU A 395 4.12 -0.01 -19.38
C GLU A 395 4.24 -1.00 -18.23
N VAL A 396 5.46 -1.16 -17.70
CA VAL A 396 5.74 -2.10 -16.58
C VAL A 396 5.53 -1.42 -15.24
N PHE A 397 4.81 -2.10 -14.35
CA PHE A 397 4.60 -1.67 -12.97
C PHE A 397 4.94 -2.78 -11.99
N VAL A 398 5.56 -2.44 -10.86
CA VAL A 398 5.94 -3.39 -9.80
C VAL A 398 4.94 -3.33 -8.67
N GLU A 399 3.85 -4.10 -8.79
CA GLU A 399 2.65 -3.94 -7.98
C GLU A 399 1.92 -5.25 -7.74
N SER A 400 1.14 -5.35 -6.66
CA SER A 400 0.35 -6.55 -6.34
C SER A 400 -1.15 -6.39 -6.62
N THR A 401 -1.51 -5.58 -7.63
CA THR A 401 -2.91 -5.27 -8.02
C THR A 401 -3.49 -6.19 -9.11
N GLY A 402 -2.69 -7.09 -9.68
CA GLY A 402 -3.10 -8.03 -10.71
C GLY A 402 -3.73 -9.32 -10.17
N TYR A 403 -3.65 -10.38 -10.96
CA TYR A 403 -4.18 -11.70 -10.61
C TYR A 403 -3.24 -12.41 -9.62
N LEU A 404 -3.75 -12.77 -8.45
CA LEU A 404 -2.93 -13.27 -7.33
C LEU A 404 -2.08 -14.51 -7.62
N ARG A 405 -2.48 -15.33 -8.60
CA ARG A 405 -1.77 -16.57 -8.95
C ARG A 405 -0.86 -16.44 -10.17
N SER A 406 -0.77 -15.26 -10.77
CA SER A 406 0.21 -15.00 -11.85
C SER A 406 1.52 -14.48 -11.29
N ASP A 407 2.57 -14.61 -12.09
CA ASP A 407 3.83 -13.92 -11.88
C ASP A 407 3.80 -12.55 -12.59
N VAL A 408 3.18 -12.49 -13.78
CA VAL A 408 2.89 -11.25 -14.53
C VAL A 408 1.40 -11.15 -14.85
N THR A 409 0.78 -9.99 -14.61
CA THR A 409 -0.59 -9.69 -15.09
C THR A 409 -0.55 -8.60 -16.14
N ILE A 410 -1.12 -8.86 -17.31
CA ILE A 410 -1.35 -7.87 -18.37
C ILE A 410 -2.77 -7.33 -18.18
N GLN A 411 -2.89 -6.07 -17.78
CA GLN A 411 -4.15 -5.34 -17.79
C GLN A 411 -4.26 -4.62 -19.13
N LEU A 412 -5.03 -5.20 -20.04
CA LEU A 412 -5.05 -4.81 -21.45
C LEU A 412 -5.73 -3.45 -21.62
N GLY A 413 -5.08 -2.53 -22.31
CA GLY A 413 -5.58 -1.20 -22.64
C GLY A 413 -5.92 -1.02 -24.12
N LYS A 414 -6.43 0.17 -24.45
CA LYS A 414 -6.83 0.55 -25.82
C LYS A 414 -5.67 0.73 -26.80
N ASP A 415 -4.46 0.91 -26.29
CA ASP A 415 -3.22 0.91 -27.08
C ASP A 415 -3.07 -0.39 -27.90
N TRP A 416 -3.52 -1.53 -27.35
CA TRP A 416 -3.53 -2.79 -28.08
C TRP A 416 -4.45 -2.79 -29.30
N LEU A 417 -5.65 -2.23 -29.18
CA LEU A 417 -6.60 -2.12 -30.31
C LEU A 417 -6.00 -1.28 -31.44
N SER A 418 -5.29 -0.20 -31.08
CA SER A 418 -4.64 0.68 -32.05
C SER A 418 -3.54 -0.05 -32.83
N ILE A 419 -2.75 -0.89 -32.15
CA ILE A 419 -1.70 -1.72 -32.77
C ILE A 419 -2.31 -2.76 -33.73
N GLN A 420 -3.43 -3.36 -33.34
CA GLN A 420 -4.13 -4.32 -34.19
C GLN A 420 -4.64 -3.69 -35.48
N ASP A 421 -5.24 -2.50 -35.40
CA ASP A 421 -5.72 -1.76 -36.58
C ASP A 421 -4.58 -1.39 -37.54
N GLU A 422 -3.42 -0.96 -37.02
CA GLU A 422 -2.23 -0.70 -37.84
C GLU A 422 -1.69 -1.98 -38.51
N SER A 423 -1.70 -3.10 -37.79
CA SER A 423 -1.27 -4.40 -38.32
C SER A 423 -2.21 -4.96 -39.41
N LYS A 424 -3.52 -4.73 -39.29
CA LYS A 424 -4.53 -5.14 -40.27
C LYS A 424 -4.40 -4.28 -41.55
N ASN A 425 -4.27 -2.96 -41.40
CA ASN A 425 -4.12 -2.04 -42.52
C ASN A 425 -2.82 -2.22 -43.31
N SER A 426 -1.76 -2.77 -42.70
CA SER A 426 -0.47 -3.03 -43.37
C SER A 426 -0.40 -4.37 -44.10
N ARG A 427 -1.35 -5.30 -43.88
CA ARG A 427 -1.45 -6.59 -44.57
C ARG A 427 -2.30 -6.54 -45.86
N ASP A 428 -3.04 -5.44 -46.07
CA ASP A 428 -3.90 -5.24 -47.24
C ASP A 428 -3.20 -4.56 -48.44
N TRP A 429 -1.86 -4.49 -48.41
CA TRP A 429 -0.98 -3.97 -49.47
C TRP A 429 0.03 -5.05 -49.86
#